data_AF-A0A967HY02-F1
#
_entry.id   AF-A0A967HY02-F1
#
_cell.length_a   1.000
_cell.length_b   1.000
_cell.length_c   1.000
_cell.angle_alpha   90.00
_cell.angle_beta   90.00
_cell.angle_gamma   90.00
#
_symmetry.space_group_name_H-M   'P 1'
#
loop_
_entity.id
_entity.type
_entity.pdbx_description
1 polymer ?
#
loop_
_entity_poly.entity_id
_entity_poly.type
_entity_poly.pdbx_seq_one_letter_code
_entity_poly.pdbx_strand_id
1 'polypeptide(L)'
;RFGWTDTPVQSLARAEELAQKTLAVDDTDAAAYALLSLVYMTRRQHDEAVAYGEKALALAPNFADVRAMLALPFLYSGRPEVAIDLVKDAMRLSPYYPAWY
;
A
#
# COMPACT_ATOMS: atom_id res chain seq x y z
N ARG A 1 -5.92 -12.38 9.62
CA ARG A 1 -4.49 -12.66 9.31
C ARG A 1 -4.47 -13.13 7.85
N PHE A 2 -3.82 -12.41 6.94
CA PHE A 2 -3.92 -12.65 5.48
C PHE A 2 -3.30 -13.97 4.97
N GLY A 3 -2.61 -14.74 5.83
CA GLY A 3 -2.08 -16.05 5.46
C GLY A 3 -0.86 -16.04 4.54
N TRP A 4 -0.23 -14.87 4.31
CA TRP A 4 0.90 -14.72 3.37
C TRP A 4 2.21 -15.38 3.84
N THR A 5 2.33 -15.69 5.13
CA THR A 5 3.56 -16.19 5.74
C THR A 5 3.25 -16.83 7.09
N ASP A 6 4.04 -17.84 7.45
CA ASP A 6 4.00 -18.49 8.76
C ASP A 6 4.53 -17.57 9.88
N THR A 7 5.37 -16.59 9.51
CA THR A 7 6.08 -15.68 10.42
C THR A 7 5.77 -14.20 10.13
N PRO A 8 4.50 -13.76 10.29
CA PRO A 8 4.07 -12.42 9.89
C PRO A 8 4.77 -11.30 10.66
N VAL A 9 5.08 -11.48 11.94
CA VAL A 9 5.76 -10.43 12.71
C VAL A 9 7.15 -10.16 12.14
N GLN A 10 7.92 -11.22 11.87
CA GLN A 10 9.25 -11.13 11.28
C GLN A 10 9.19 -10.60 9.85
N SER A 11 8.21 -11.05 9.07
CA SER A 11 8.01 -10.62 7.69
C SER A 11 7.65 -9.13 7.61
N LEU A 12 6.78 -8.64 8.51
CA LEU A 12 6.42 -7.22 8.59
C LEU A 12 7.60 -6.35 9.04
N ALA A 13 8.38 -6.79 10.02
CA ALA A 13 9.59 -6.09 10.45
C ALA A 13 10.62 -6.00 9.32
N ARG A 14 10.81 -7.09 8.57
CA ARG A 14 11.71 -7.10 7.42
C ARG A 14 11.21 -6.22 6.28
N ALA A 15 9.91 -6.23 6.00
CA ALA A 15 9.29 -5.38 4.99
C ALA A 15 9.50 -3.88 5.31
N GLU A 16 9.29 -3.50 6.57
CA GLU A 16 9.55 -2.13 7.03
C GLU A 16 11.02 -1.73 6.89
N GLU A 17 11.95 -2.59 7.35
CA GLU A 17 13.39 -2.33 7.24
C GLU A 17 13.82 -2.12 5.78
N LEU A 18 13.33 -2.96 4.87
CA LEU A 18 13.65 -2.86 3.46
C LEU A 18 13.05 -1.60 2.83
N ALA A 19 11.79 -1.28 3.13
CA ALA A 19 11.17 -0.05 2.64
C ALA A 19 11.92 1.20 3.13
N GLN A 20 12.32 1.24 4.40
CA GLN A 20 13.10 2.34 4.96
C GLN A 20 14.49 2.45 4.30
N LYS A 21 15.15 1.34 4.01
CA LYS A 21 16.42 1.35 3.25
C LYS A 21 16.25 1.84 1.83
N THR A 22 15.17 1.46 1.15
CA THR A 22 14.84 2.01 -0.18
C THR A 22 14.68 3.51 -0.09
N LEU A 23 13.92 4.00 0.89
CA LEU A 23 13.68 5.44 1.08
C LEU A 23 14.93 6.23 1.52
N ALA A 24 15.92 5.57 2.10
CA ALA A 24 17.22 6.20 2.39
C ALA A 24 18.08 6.39 1.13
N VAL A 25 17.80 5.64 0.06
CA VAL A 25 18.50 5.75 -1.24
C VAL A 25 17.69 6.62 -2.22
N ASP A 26 16.37 6.41 -2.27
CA ASP A 26 15.42 7.16 -3.09
C ASP A 26 14.16 7.46 -2.26
N ASP A 27 14.06 8.70 -1.78
CA ASP A 27 12.95 9.15 -0.94
C ASP A 27 11.65 9.42 -1.71
N THR A 28 11.65 9.18 -3.03
CA THR A 28 10.52 9.33 -3.95
C THR A 28 9.94 7.99 -4.44
N ASP A 29 10.46 6.85 -3.97
CA ASP A 29 9.92 5.53 -4.33
C ASP A 29 8.51 5.32 -3.77
N ALA A 30 7.51 5.42 -4.65
CA ALA A 30 6.11 5.25 -4.30
C ALA A 30 5.75 3.83 -3.82
N ALA A 31 6.42 2.80 -4.33
CA ALA A 31 6.17 1.42 -3.95
C ALA A 31 6.67 1.14 -2.52
N ALA A 32 7.79 1.77 -2.12
CA ALA A 32 8.29 1.70 -0.74
C ALA A 32 7.29 2.33 0.25
N TYR A 33 6.71 3.49 -0.08
CA TYR A 33 5.64 4.07 0.74
C TYR A 33 4.37 3.20 0.76
N ALA A 34 3.99 2.59 -0.36
CA ALA A 34 2.85 1.67 -0.41
C ALA A 34 3.08 0.42 0.47
N LEU A 35 4.31 -0.10 0.50
CA LEU A 35 4.69 -1.21 1.37
C LEU A 35 4.60 -0.81 2.85
N LEU A 36 5.08 0.37 3.23
CA LEU A 36 4.92 0.90 4.59
C LEU A 36 3.42 1.02 4.95
N SER A 37 2.60 1.55 4.06
CA SER A 37 1.14 1.64 4.27
C SER A 37 0.53 0.27 4.62
N LEU A 38 0.86 -0.78 3.87
CA LEU A 38 0.41 -2.15 4.13
C LEU A 38 0.94 -2.72 5.46
N VAL A 39 2.20 -2.45 5.80
CA VAL A 39 2.80 -2.89 7.07
C VAL A 39 2.06 -2.28 8.25
N TYR A 40 1.86 -0.96 8.25
CA TYR A 40 1.20 -0.24 9.33
C TYR A 40 -0.30 -0.59 9.41
N MET A 41 -0.97 -0.79 8.27
CA MET A 41 -2.34 -1.32 8.23
C MET A 41 -2.41 -2.68 8.94
N THR A 42 -1.48 -3.58 8.64
CA THR A 42 -1.45 -4.94 9.23
C THR A 42 -1.19 -4.89 10.74
N ARG A 43 -0.46 -3.88 11.22
CA ARG A 43 -0.23 -3.60 12.64
C ARG A 43 -1.39 -2.84 13.32
N ARG A 44 -2.46 -2.50 12.58
CA ARG A 44 -3.61 -1.68 13.03
C ARG A 44 -3.22 -0.24 13.42
N GLN A 45 -2.13 0.25 12.83
CA GLN A 45 -1.69 1.65 12.91
C GLN A 45 -2.27 2.38 11.69
N HIS A 46 -3.57 2.66 11.77
CA HIS A 46 -4.37 3.08 10.62
C HIS A 46 -4.03 4.49 10.13
N ASP A 47 -3.71 5.40 11.04
CA ASP A 47 -3.36 6.78 10.69
C ASP A 47 -2.04 6.84 9.91
N GLU A 48 -1.02 6.12 10.38
CA GLU A 48 0.26 5.99 9.67
C GLU A 48 0.09 5.25 8.33
N ALA A 49 -0.75 4.23 8.29
CA ALA A 49 -1.05 3.52 7.04
C ALA A 49 -1.62 4.46 5.99
N VAL A 50 -2.59 5.31 6.37
CA VAL A 50 -3.16 6.33 5.48
C VAL A 50 -2.10 7.34 5.06
N ALA A 51 -1.32 7.89 5.99
CA ALA A 51 -0.30 8.89 5.68
C ALA A 51 0.74 8.38 4.66
N TYR A 52 1.22 7.15 4.82
CA TYR A 52 2.12 6.53 3.84
C TYR A 52 1.43 6.25 2.50
N GLY A 53 0.15 5.85 2.53
CA GLY A 53 -0.65 5.63 1.33
C GLY A 53 -0.86 6.91 0.51
N GLU A 54 -1.20 8.01 1.16
CA GLU A 54 -1.34 9.32 0.50
C GLU A 54 -0.03 9.77 -0.16
N LYS A 55 1.11 9.55 0.52
CA LYS A 55 2.43 9.87 -0.04
C LYS A 55 2.75 9.04 -1.28
N ALA A 56 2.46 7.73 -1.26
CA ALA A 56 2.62 6.85 -2.41
C ALA A 56 1.75 7.30 -3.60
N LEU A 57 0.49 7.67 -3.37
CA LEU A 57 -0.41 8.16 -4.42
C LEU A 57 0.03 9.49 -5.02
N ALA A 58 0.59 10.39 -4.20
CA ALA A 58 1.11 11.68 -4.65
C ALA A 58 2.35 11.51 -5.55
N LEU A 59 3.23 10.57 -5.21
CA LEU A 59 4.45 10.30 -5.97
C LEU A 59 4.18 9.56 -7.29
N ALA A 60 3.17 8.68 -7.31
CA ALA A 60 2.86 7.86 -8.48
C ALA A 60 1.37 7.95 -8.88
N PRO A 61 0.92 9.10 -9.43
CA PRO A 61 -0.49 9.34 -9.72
C PRO A 61 -1.05 8.52 -10.90
N ASN A 62 -0.23 7.74 -11.61
CA ASN A 62 -0.71 6.84 -12.68
C ASN A 62 -0.27 5.38 -12.49
N PHE A 63 0.29 5.04 -11.33
CA PHE A 63 0.71 3.66 -11.07
C PHE A 63 -0.50 2.85 -10.58
N ALA A 64 -1.02 2.00 -11.47
CA ALA A 64 -2.22 1.20 -11.23
C ALA A 64 -2.03 0.21 -10.07
N ASP A 65 -0.90 -0.50 -10.00
CA ASP A 65 -0.65 -1.47 -8.93
C ASP A 65 -0.63 -0.81 -7.55
N VAL A 66 0.04 0.34 -7.41
CA VAL A 66 0.08 1.10 -6.16
C VAL A 66 -1.33 1.52 -5.73
N ARG A 67 -2.20 1.94 -6.65
CA ARG A 67 -3.60 2.27 -6.34
C ARG A 67 -4.37 1.07 -5.81
N ALA A 68 -4.30 -0.06 -6.52
CA ALA A 68 -4.97 -1.28 -6.11
C ALA A 68 -4.45 -1.76 -4.74
N MET A 69 -3.13 -1.73 -4.52
CA MET A 69 -2.52 -2.10 -3.24
C MET A 69 -3.00 -1.23 -2.08
N LEU A 70 -3.19 0.08 -2.31
CA LEU A 70 -3.59 1.02 -1.27
C LEU A 70 -5.08 1.01 -0.93
N ALA A 71 -5.92 0.41 -1.76
CA ALA A 71 -7.33 0.25 -1.46
C ALA A 71 -7.57 -0.45 -0.12
N LEU A 72 -6.77 -1.48 0.22
CA LEU A 72 -6.87 -2.19 1.49
C LEU A 72 -6.54 -1.28 2.71
N PRO A 73 -5.38 -0.58 2.77
CA PRO A 73 -5.10 0.39 3.81
C PRO A 73 -6.21 1.42 4.06
N PHE A 74 -6.78 2.00 3.00
CA PHE A 74 -7.88 2.96 3.14
C PHE A 74 -9.16 2.29 3.64
N LEU A 75 -9.50 1.11 3.14
CA LEU A 75 -10.66 0.33 3.59
C LEU A 75 -10.58 0.00 5.09
N TYR A 76 -9.46 -0.56 5.54
CA TYR A 76 -9.25 -0.94 6.94
C TYR A 76 -9.15 0.26 7.88
N SER A 77 -8.88 1.45 7.35
CA SER A 77 -8.86 2.71 8.09
C SER A 77 -10.23 3.41 8.11
N GLY A 78 -11.29 2.74 7.65
CA GLY A 78 -12.65 3.28 7.65
C GLY A 78 -12.88 4.34 6.57
N ARG A 79 -12.21 4.20 5.42
CA ARG A 79 -12.40 5.04 4.22
C ARG A 79 -12.79 4.17 3.01
N PRO A 80 -13.92 3.43 3.06
CA PRO A 80 -14.29 2.49 2.00
C PRO A 80 -14.58 3.17 0.66
N GLU A 81 -15.08 4.40 0.66
CA GLU A 81 -15.36 5.15 -0.58
C GLU A 81 -14.06 5.42 -1.35
N VAL A 82 -13.02 5.87 -0.64
CA VAL A 82 -11.68 6.09 -1.22
C VAL A 82 -11.11 4.78 -1.76
N ALA A 83 -11.26 3.68 -1.03
CA ALA A 83 -10.78 2.38 -1.48
C ALA A 83 -11.45 1.93 -2.79
N ILE A 84 -12.77 2.12 -2.92
CA ILE A 84 -13.52 1.79 -4.14
C ILE A 84 -13.02 2.62 -5.32
N ASP A 85 -12.83 3.93 -5.11
CA ASP A 85 -12.35 4.81 -6.18
C ASP A 85 -10.93 4.45 -6.61
N LEU A 86 -10.05 4.10 -5.67
CA LEU A 86 -8.69 3.64 -5.96
C LEU A 86 -8.68 2.38 -6.85
N VAL A 87 -9.49 1.37 -6.55
CA VAL A 87 -9.57 0.15 -7.36
C VAL A 87 -10.15 0.45 -8.74
N LYS A 88 -11.21 1.25 -8.83
CA LYS A 88 -11.81 1.65 -10.11
C LYS A 88 -10.79 2.37 -11.00
N ASP A 89 -10.03 3.30 -10.41
CA ASP A 89 -8.98 4.00 -11.14
C ASP A 89 -7.83 3.07 -11.54
N ALA A 90 -7.43 2.14 -10.68
CA ALA A 90 -6.43 1.13 -11.02
C ALA A 90 -6.85 0.29 -12.23
N MET A 91 -8.09 -0.23 -12.24
CA MET A 91 -8.64 -1.01 -13.35
C MET A 91 -8.77 -0.18 -14.63
N ARG A 92 -9.09 1.11 -14.52
CA ARG A 92 -9.15 2.03 -15.66
C ARG A 92 -7.77 2.28 -16.27
N LEU A 93 -6.75 2.41 -15.42
CA LEU A 93 -5.35 2.63 -15.84
C LEU A 93 -4.71 1.36 -16.41
N SER A 94 -5.13 0.17 -15.95
CA SER A 94 -4.67 -1.12 -16.46
C SER A 94 -5.86 -2.00 -16.87
N PRO A 95 -6.34 -1.92 -18.13
CA PRO A 95 -7.48 -2.70 -18.61
C PRO A 95 -7.28 -4.23 -18.59
N TYR A 96 -6.04 -4.69 -18.50
CA TYR A 96 -5.66 -6.10 -18.33
C TYR A 96 -5.11 -6.33 -16.92
N TYR A 97 -5.91 -5.96 -15.92
CA TYR A 97 -5.51 -6.05 -14.52
C TYR A 97 -5.52 -7.49 -14.00
N PRO A 98 -4.65 -7.81 -13.01
CA PRO A 98 -4.68 -9.08 -12.34
C PRO A 98 -5.90 -9.20 -11.41
N ALA A 99 -6.33 -10.43 -11.12
CA ALA A 99 -7.53 -10.69 -10.32
C ALA A 99 -7.49 -10.19 -8.86
N TRP A 100 -6.34 -9.68 -8.39
CA TRP A 100 -6.20 -9.14 -7.03
C TRP A 100 -6.51 -7.65 -6.91
N TYR A 101 -6.69 -6.94 -8.03
CA TYR A 101 -7.28 -5.60 -8.01
C TYR A 101 -8.72 -5.67 -7.51
#